data_AF-A0A919X5M5-F1
#
_entry.id   AF-A0A919X5M5-F1
#
_cell.length_a   1.000
_cell.length_b   1.000
_cell.length_c   1.000
_cell.angle_alpha   90.00
_cell.angle_beta   90.00
_cell.angle_gamma   90.00
#
_symmetry.space_group_name_H-M   'P 1'
#
loop_
_entity.id
_entity.type
_entity.pdbx_description
1 polymer ?
#
loop_
_entity_poly.entity_id
_entity_poly.type
_entity_poly.pdbx_seq_one_letter_code
_entity_poly.pdbx_strand_id
1 'polypeptide(L)'
;MKKKILFILIACIAVLTACSNNEADTAKEGDTNLPELAALEVNFDVPEHVEVGETIDLTAHVSFDGEPVEDAHEVLFEVWTQGHSDDSVEVEGVHQENGTYTASFTFDEEAVYEMYAHTTAKEQHAMPLETVIVGDAEPSDEDAHDEKDHEHHKHHEEEDKHDHDEE
;
A
#
# COMPACT_ATOMS: atom_id res chain seq x y z
N MET A 1 2.82 -17.57 -72.18
CA MET A 1 2.91 -17.62 -70.70
C MET A 1 3.37 -16.28 -70.07
N LYS A 2 3.09 -15.12 -70.69
CA LYS A 2 3.45 -13.78 -70.15
C LYS A 2 2.23 -12.96 -69.67
N LYS A 3 1.00 -13.43 -69.95
CA LYS A 3 -0.26 -12.79 -69.53
C LYS A 3 -0.79 -13.30 -68.17
N LYS A 4 -0.29 -14.43 -67.68
CA LYS A 4 -0.62 -14.96 -66.33
C LYS A 4 0.29 -14.40 -65.22
N ILE A 5 1.48 -13.92 -65.59
CA ILE A 5 2.40 -13.23 -64.66
C ILE A 5 1.90 -11.81 -64.35
N LEU A 6 1.21 -11.16 -65.29
CA LEU A 6 0.63 -9.83 -65.09
C LEU A 6 -0.56 -9.84 -64.10
N PHE A 7 -1.30 -10.95 -64.00
CA PHE A 7 -2.41 -11.08 -63.05
C PHE A 7 -1.97 -11.37 -61.61
N ILE A 8 -0.79 -11.96 -61.42
CA ILE A 8 -0.22 -12.24 -60.08
C ILE A 8 0.41 -10.97 -59.46
N LEU A 9 0.89 -10.03 -60.28
CA LEU A 9 1.50 -8.79 -59.80
C LEU A 9 0.46 -7.73 -59.39
N ILE A 10 -0.76 -7.80 -59.93
CA ILE A 10 -1.90 -6.93 -59.57
C ILE A 10 -2.60 -7.41 -58.29
N ALA A 11 -2.51 -8.71 -57.95
CA ALA A 11 -3.06 -9.25 -56.71
C ALA A 11 -2.25 -8.87 -55.45
N CYS A 12 -0.96 -8.56 -55.58
CA CYS A 12 -0.10 -8.22 -54.44
C CYS A 12 -0.19 -6.76 -53.98
N ILE A 13 -0.85 -5.87 -54.73
CA ILE A 13 -0.93 -4.42 -54.40
C ILE A 13 -2.21 -4.10 -53.60
N ALA A 14 -3.15 -5.03 -53.46
CA ALA A 14 -4.41 -4.83 -52.75
C ALA A 14 -4.30 -4.89 -51.20
N VAL A 15 -3.09 -5.02 -50.63
CA VAL A 15 -2.89 -5.16 -49.17
C VAL A 15 -2.37 -3.86 -48.50
N LEU A 16 -2.18 -2.76 -49.25
CA LEU A 16 -1.63 -1.51 -48.71
C LEU A 16 -2.67 -0.46 -48.30
N THR A 17 -3.93 -0.83 -48.11
CA THR A 17 -4.90 0.02 -47.41
C THR A 17 -5.10 -0.48 -45.98
N ALA A 18 -4.01 -0.55 -45.23
CA ALA A 18 -4.07 -0.49 -43.77
C ALA A 18 -3.96 0.99 -43.39
N CYS A 19 -5.13 1.55 -43.09
CA CYS A 19 -5.43 2.83 -42.47
C CYS A 19 -4.24 3.71 -42.03
N SER A 20 -4.08 4.83 -42.73
CA SER A 20 -3.69 6.10 -42.11
C SER A 20 -4.93 6.67 -41.42
N ASN A 21 -4.95 6.71 -40.09
CA ASN A 21 -5.76 7.66 -39.33
C ASN A 21 -5.11 7.84 -37.94
N ASN A 22 -4.36 8.94 -37.80
CA ASN A 22 -4.04 9.52 -36.50
C ASN A 22 -5.27 10.31 -36.07
N GLU A 23 -5.91 9.93 -34.96
CA GLU A 23 -6.48 10.80 -33.92
C GLU A 23 -7.27 9.96 -32.91
N ALA A 24 -7.03 10.30 -31.64
CA ALA A 24 -7.68 9.85 -30.40
C ALA A 24 -7.36 8.44 -29.93
N ASP A 25 -6.36 8.38 -29.04
CA ASP A 25 -6.35 7.49 -27.88
C ASP A 25 -7.77 7.38 -27.31
N THR A 26 -8.44 6.30 -27.66
CA THR A 26 -9.57 5.81 -26.88
C THR A 26 -9.15 4.41 -26.50
N ALA A 27 -8.44 4.33 -25.38
CA ALA A 27 -8.37 3.13 -24.56
C ALA A 27 -9.81 2.76 -24.19
N LYS A 28 -10.48 2.05 -25.09
CA LYS A 28 -11.76 1.43 -24.80
C LYS A 28 -11.44 0.02 -24.33
N GLU A 29 -11.11 -0.01 -23.04
CA GLU A 29 -11.40 -1.07 -22.09
C GLU A 29 -11.63 -2.43 -22.75
N GLY A 30 -10.51 -3.13 -22.94
CA GLY A 30 -10.56 -4.57 -23.02
C GLY A 30 -11.07 -5.07 -21.67
N ASP A 31 -12.31 -5.55 -21.69
CA ASP A 31 -12.89 -6.53 -20.78
C ASP A 31 -11.90 -7.71 -20.65
N THR A 32 -10.91 -7.51 -19.80
CA THR A 32 -9.94 -8.50 -19.42
C THR A 32 -10.44 -8.93 -18.05
N ASN A 33 -11.32 -9.93 -18.03
CA ASN A 33 -11.62 -10.71 -16.83
C ASN A 33 -10.34 -11.47 -16.43
N LEU A 34 -9.27 -10.75 -16.07
CA LEU A 34 -8.28 -11.28 -15.17
C LEU A 34 -9.01 -11.49 -13.84
N PRO A 35 -8.89 -12.65 -13.18
CA PRO A 35 -9.36 -12.77 -11.82
C PRO A 35 -8.71 -11.66 -11.00
N GLU A 36 -9.55 -10.83 -10.39
CA GLU A 36 -9.12 -9.85 -9.40
C GLU A 36 -8.33 -10.62 -8.34
N LEU A 37 -7.04 -10.31 -8.21
CA LEU A 37 -6.22 -10.96 -7.21
C LEU A 37 -6.69 -10.44 -5.86
N ALA A 38 -7.13 -11.35 -4.99
CA ALA A 38 -7.53 -10.99 -3.64
C ALA A 38 -6.38 -10.24 -2.94
N ALA A 39 -6.71 -9.07 -2.40
CA ALA A 39 -5.81 -8.21 -1.68
C ALA A 39 -6.19 -8.16 -0.20
N LEU A 40 -5.18 -8.01 0.64
CA LEU A 40 -5.30 -7.68 2.04
C LEU A 40 -5.73 -6.23 2.13
N GLU A 41 -6.89 -6.02 2.74
CA GLU A 41 -7.44 -4.71 3.01
C GLU A 41 -7.31 -4.44 4.51
N VAL A 42 -6.80 -3.26 4.84
CA VAL A 42 -6.69 -2.78 6.21
C VAL A 42 -7.31 -1.40 6.25
N ASN A 43 -8.38 -1.26 7.02
CA ASN A 43 -8.96 0.04 7.35
C ASN A 43 -8.51 0.40 8.77
N PHE A 44 -7.72 1.46 8.88
CA PHE A 44 -7.25 1.97 10.16
C PHE A 44 -8.19 3.08 10.63
N ASP A 45 -9.09 2.77 11.56
CA ASP A 45 -10.12 3.69 12.04
C ASP A 45 -9.63 4.42 13.28
N VAL A 46 -9.32 5.70 13.09
CA VAL A 46 -8.91 6.63 14.15
C VAL A 46 -9.62 7.98 13.99
N PRO A 47 -9.93 8.68 15.08
CA PRO A 47 -10.55 10.00 15.01
C PRO A 47 -9.57 11.03 14.46
N GLU A 48 -10.07 11.97 13.64
CA GLU A 48 -9.24 13.08 13.12
C GLU A 48 -8.71 14.00 14.24
N HIS A 49 -9.45 14.13 15.35
CA HIS A 49 -9.12 15.01 16.46
C HIS A 49 -9.39 14.37 17.83
N VAL A 50 -8.49 14.60 18.79
CA VAL A 50 -8.60 14.15 20.18
C VAL A 50 -8.06 15.22 21.15
N GLU A 51 -8.43 15.13 22.43
CA GLU A 51 -7.93 16.03 23.46
C GLU A 51 -6.60 15.55 24.06
N VAL A 52 -5.79 16.47 24.58
CA VAL A 52 -4.54 16.12 25.28
C VAL A 52 -4.84 15.29 26.53
N GLY A 53 -4.15 14.17 26.67
CA GLY A 53 -4.31 13.17 27.73
C GLY A 53 -5.48 12.20 27.50
N GLU A 54 -6.12 12.24 26.33
CA GLU A 54 -7.15 11.28 25.97
C GLU A 54 -6.54 9.92 25.60
N THR A 55 -7.16 8.85 26.11
CA THR A 55 -6.85 7.47 25.73
C THR A 55 -7.92 6.99 24.75
N ILE A 56 -7.50 6.53 23.58
CA ILE A 56 -8.40 5.88 22.60
C ILE A 56 -7.91 4.46 22.30
N ASP A 57 -8.76 3.69 21.62
CA ASP A 57 -8.35 2.43 21.01
C ASP A 57 -8.02 2.67 19.53
N LEU A 58 -6.75 2.46 19.17
CA LEU A 58 -6.30 2.36 17.79
C LEU A 58 -6.92 1.08 17.20
N THR A 59 -7.70 1.21 16.13
CA THR A 59 -8.52 0.10 15.62
C THR A 59 -8.21 -0.20 14.15
N ALA A 60 -7.72 -1.41 13.86
CA ALA A 60 -7.52 -1.89 12.50
C ALA A 60 -8.57 -2.97 12.17
N HIS A 61 -9.30 -2.78 11.08
CA HIS A 61 -10.18 -3.79 10.49
C HIS A 61 -9.47 -4.47 9.32
N VAL A 62 -9.22 -5.77 9.44
CA VAL A 62 -8.41 -6.55 8.50
C VAL A 62 -9.31 -7.53 7.76
N SER A 63 -9.35 -7.41 6.42
CA SER A 63 -10.09 -8.30 5.54
C SER A 63 -9.25 -8.80 4.37
N PHE A 64 -9.60 -9.96 3.84
CA PHE A 64 -9.02 -10.54 2.63
C PHE A 64 -10.11 -11.18 1.81
N ASP A 65 -10.24 -10.79 0.54
CA ASP A 65 -11.34 -11.23 -0.35
C ASP A 65 -12.75 -10.96 0.24
N GLY A 66 -12.88 -9.83 0.95
CA GLY A 66 -14.12 -9.42 1.62
C GLY A 66 -14.46 -10.20 2.91
N GLU A 67 -13.62 -11.14 3.33
CA GLU A 67 -13.81 -11.91 4.57
C GLU A 67 -12.88 -11.41 5.68
N PRO A 68 -13.34 -11.36 6.95
CA PRO A 68 -12.51 -10.90 8.07
C PRO A 68 -11.35 -11.86 8.34
N VAL A 69 -10.18 -11.31 8.65
CA VAL A 69 -8.98 -12.07 9.00
C VAL A 69 -8.83 -12.18 10.51
N GLU A 70 -9.23 -13.32 11.08
CA GLU A 70 -9.17 -13.57 12.53
C GLU A 70 -7.78 -14.02 13.03
N ASP A 71 -6.84 -14.28 12.12
CA ASP A 71 -5.53 -14.86 12.39
C ASP A 71 -4.38 -14.17 11.65
N ALA A 72 -4.35 -12.84 11.70
CA ALA A 72 -3.22 -12.07 11.18
C ALA A 72 -1.93 -12.50 11.89
N HIS A 73 -0.82 -12.55 11.14
CA HIS A 73 0.47 -12.92 11.72
C HIS A 73 1.00 -11.82 12.63
N GLU A 74 0.69 -10.57 12.28
CA GLU A 74 1.15 -9.38 12.96
C GLU A 74 0.18 -8.22 12.70
N VAL A 75 -0.15 -7.49 13.76
CA VAL A 75 -0.77 -6.16 13.70
C VAL A 75 -0.04 -5.28 14.70
N LEU A 76 0.72 -4.31 14.21
CA LEU A 76 1.47 -3.34 15.01
C LEU A 76 1.04 -1.94 14.62
N PHE A 77 0.77 -1.11 15.63
CA PHE A 77 0.53 0.31 15.46
C PHE A 77 1.83 1.05 15.76
N GLU A 78 2.43 1.66 14.75
CA GLU A 78 3.59 2.54 14.92
C GLU A 78 3.07 3.98 15.02
N VAL A 79 3.46 4.72 16.06
CA VAL A 79 2.94 6.06 16.36
C VAL A 79 4.11 7.01 16.58
N TRP A 80 4.09 8.17 15.92
CA TRP A 80 5.06 9.25 16.12
C TRP A 80 4.41 10.62 15.99
N THR A 81 5.08 11.65 16.49
CA THR A 81 4.69 13.04 16.20
C THR A 81 5.28 13.47 14.87
N GLN A 82 4.52 14.19 14.05
CA GLN A 82 4.92 14.62 12.71
C GLN A 82 6.32 15.27 12.70
N GLY A 83 7.16 14.86 11.74
CA GLY A 83 8.57 15.28 11.64
C GLY A 83 9.55 14.55 12.59
N HIS A 84 9.07 13.63 13.42
CA HIS A 84 9.85 12.88 14.41
C HIS A 84 9.66 11.36 14.30
N SER A 85 9.58 10.81 13.08
CA SER A 85 9.41 9.36 12.87
C SER A 85 10.54 8.49 13.42
N ASP A 86 11.75 9.03 13.59
CA ASP A 86 12.87 8.33 14.26
C ASP A 86 12.59 8.03 15.75
N ASP A 87 11.63 8.74 16.36
CA ASP A 87 11.22 8.59 17.77
C ASP A 87 9.92 7.78 17.93
N SER A 88 9.56 6.98 16.91
CA SER A 88 8.32 6.21 16.90
C SER A 88 8.22 5.20 18.05
N VAL A 89 6.98 4.91 18.43
CA VAL A 89 6.64 3.85 19.39
C VAL A 89 5.72 2.82 18.73
N GLU A 90 6.03 1.55 18.94
CA GLU A 90 5.21 0.44 18.45
C GLU A 90 4.31 -0.11 19.56
N VAL A 91 3.05 -0.35 19.24
CA VAL A 91 2.07 -0.96 20.13
C VAL A 91 1.42 -2.16 19.45
N GLU A 92 1.49 -3.32 20.10
CA GLU A 92 0.93 -4.56 19.56
C GLU A 92 -0.60 -4.55 19.61
N GLY A 93 -1.23 -4.79 18.45
CA GLY A 93 -2.66 -4.93 18.31
C GLY A 93 -3.15 -6.28 18.81
N VAL A 94 -4.16 -6.26 19.69
CA VAL A 94 -4.81 -7.47 20.20
C VAL A 94 -6.03 -7.77 19.35
N HIS A 95 -6.09 -9.00 18.82
CA HIS A 95 -7.25 -9.51 18.11
C HIS A 95 -8.51 -9.51 18.99
N GLN A 96 -9.61 -9.05 18.43
CA GLN A 96 -10.93 -9.03 19.05
C GLN A 96 -11.86 -10.04 18.34
N GLU A 97 -12.75 -9.55 17.47
CA GLU A 97 -13.66 -10.35 16.66
C GLU A 97 -13.86 -9.71 15.29
N ASN A 98 -14.31 -10.51 14.31
CA ASN A 98 -14.64 -10.05 12.96
C ASN A 98 -13.46 -9.32 12.29
N GLY A 99 -12.23 -9.84 12.45
CA GLY A 99 -11.03 -9.27 11.86
C GLY A 99 -10.60 -7.92 12.44
N THR A 100 -11.11 -7.57 13.63
CA THR A 100 -10.76 -6.32 14.31
C THR A 100 -9.60 -6.54 15.28
N TYR A 101 -8.61 -5.66 15.23
CA TYR A 101 -7.45 -5.64 16.11
C TYR A 101 -7.36 -4.27 16.77
N THR A 102 -7.12 -4.24 18.08
CA THR A 102 -7.09 -2.99 18.84
C THR A 102 -5.90 -2.86 19.77
N ALA A 103 -5.43 -1.63 19.97
CA ALA A 103 -4.47 -1.28 20.99
C ALA A 103 -4.84 0.06 21.65
N SER A 104 -4.77 0.14 22.98
CA SER A 104 -5.04 1.40 23.67
C SER A 104 -3.80 2.30 23.65
N PHE A 105 -3.97 3.56 23.23
CA PHE A 105 -2.92 4.57 23.17
C PHE A 105 -3.38 5.87 23.84
N THR A 106 -2.48 6.57 24.53
CA THR A 106 -2.77 7.86 25.19
C THR A 106 -1.94 8.96 24.56
N PHE A 107 -2.60 10.03 24.15
CA PHE A 107 -1.95 11.18 23.52
C PHE A 107 -1.56 12.21 24.57
N ASP A 108 -0.36 12.08 25.15
CA ASP A 108 0.07 12.91 26.27
C ASP A 108 0.52 14.33 25.88
N GLU A 109 0.76 14.60 24.60
CA GLU A 109 1.30 15.87 24.10
C GLU A 109 0.39 16.51 23.05
N GLU A 110 0.31 17.84 23.06
CA GLU A 110 -0.34 18.61 21.99
C GLU A 110 0.55 18.60 20.76
N ALA A 111 0.19 17.79 19.77
CA ALA A 111 0.94 17.61 18.54
C ALA A 111 0.04 17.02 17.44
N VAL A 112 0.55 17.02 16.21
CA VAL A 112 0.01 16.20 15.14
C VAL A 112 0.74 14.86 15.17
N TYR A 113 -0.02 13.78 15.35
CA TYR A 113 0.50 12.42 15.34
C TYR A 113 0.23 11.78 14.00
N GLU A 114 1.21 11.03 13.50
CA GLU A 114 1.11 10.17 12.33
C GLU A 114 1.31 8.73 12.79
N MET A 115 0.57 7.80 12.18
CA MET A 115 0.54 6.42 12.64
C MET A 115 0.37 5.43 11.50
N TYR A 116 1.19 4.39 11.47
CA TYR A 116 1.00 3.24 10.58
C TYR A 116 0.30 2.09 11.32
N ALA A 117 -0.61 1.40 10.63
CA ALA A 117 -1.09 0.09 11.05
C ALA A 117 -0.40 -1.03 10.24
N HIS A 118 0.80 -1.43 10.65
CA HIS A 118 1.53 -2.53 10.04
C HIS A 118 0.79 -3.84 10.22
N THR A 119 0.29 -4.41 9.13
CA THR A 119 -0.51 -5.62 9.17
C THR A 119 0.06 -6.65 8.20
N THR A 120 0.46 -7.81 8.73
CA THR A 120 0.90 -8.95 7.93
C THR A 120 -0.13 -10.07 8.01
N ALA A 121 -0.76 -10.40 6.89
CA ALA A 121 -1.71 -11.51 6.80
C ALA A 121 -1.78 -12.07 5.38
N LYS A 122 -2.10 -13.37 5.26
CA LYS A 122 -2.25 -14.07 3.97
C LYS A 122 -1.06 -13.82 3.00
N GLU A 123 0.16 -13.83 3.55
CA GLU A 123 1.43 -13.57 2.82
C GLU A 123 1.56 -12.17 2.19
N GLN A 124 0.68 -11.24 2.57
CA GLN A 124 0.67 -9.85 2.16
C GLN A 124 0.93 -8.94 3.37
N HIS A 125 1.41 -7.73 3.08
CA HIS A 125 1.68 -6.70 4.08
C HIS A 125 1.01 -5.40 3.64
N ALA A 126 0.26 -4.78 4.54
CA ALA A 126 -0.43 -3.51 4.32
C ALA A 126 -0.12 -2.57 5.51
N MET A 127 0.06 -1.29 5.20
CA MET A 127 0.49 -0.25 6.15
C MET A 127 -0.25 1.07 5.85
N PRO A 128 -1.58 1.16 6.06
CA PRO A 128 -2.26 2.44 5.94
C PRO A 128 -1.70 3.43 6.98
N LEU A 129 -1.51 4.67 6.56
CA LEU A 129 -1.11 5.80 7.40
C LEU A 129 -2.37 6.56 7.80
N GLU A 130 -2.45 6.98 9.05
CA GLU A 130 -3.48 7.90 9.51
C GLU A 130 -2.87 9.02 10.35
N THR A 131 -3.56 10.17 10.40
CA THR A 131 -3.13 11.35 11.14
C THR A 131 -4.18 11.73 12.18
N VAL A 132 -3.73 12.07 13.39
CA VAL A 132 -4.58 12.56 14.49
C VAL A 132 -4.05 13.88 15.00
N ILE A 133 -4.92 14.89 15.08
CA ILE A 133 -4.60 16.19 15.65
C ILE A 133 -4.98 16.18 17.14
N VAL A 134 -4.01 16.38 18.01
CA VAL A 134 -4.21 16.42 19.46
C VAL A 134 -4.23 17.87 19.93
N GLY A 135 -5.35 18.28 20.56
CA GLY A 135 -5.55 19.65 21.01
C GLY A 135 -5.66 20.66 19.85
N ASP A 136 -5.00 21.81 19.99
CA ASP A 136 -5.00 22.91 19.01
C ASP A 136 -3.77 22.86 18.07
N ALA A 137 -3.13 21.69 17.91
CA ALA A 137 -1.98 21.54 17.04
C ALA A 137 -2.32 21.81 15.56
N GLU A 138 -1.40 22.43 14.83
CA GLU A 138 -1.57 22.75 13.41
C GLU A 138 -0.67 21.82 12.58
N PRO A 139 -1.21 21.11 11.58
CA PRO A 139 -0.42 20.23 10.72
C PRO A 139 0.60 21.02 9.89
N SER A 140 1.80 20.46 9.76
CA SER A 140 2.89 20.96 8.91
C SER A 140 2.82 20.29 7.54
N ASP A 141 2.64 21.09 6.49
CA ASP A 141 2.72 20.59 5.11
C ASP A 141 4.15 20.14 4.73
N GLU A 142 5.18 20.61 5.43
CA GLU A 142 6.59 20.31 5.12
C GLU A 142 7.00 18.93 5.64
N ASP A 143 6.39 18.48 6.75
CA ASP A 143 6.76 17.27 7.49
C ASP A 143 5.76 16.12 7.27
N ALA A 144 4.71 16.34 6.48
CA ALA A 144 3.71 15.33 6.17
C ALA A 144 4.30 14.16 5.36
N HIS A 145 4.10 12.94 5.86
CA HIS A 145 4.45 11.73 5.11
C HIS A 145 3.49 11.54 3.92
N ASP A 146 4.01 11.68 2.69
CA ASP A 146 3.23 11.47 1.46
C ASP A 146 2.98 9.96 1.28
N GLU A 147 1.70 9.56 1.18
CA GLU A 147 1.14 8.20 1.03
C GLU A 147 1.67 7.38 -0.18
N LYS A 148 2.70 7.87 -0.88
CA LYS A 148 3.18 7.30 -2.13
C LYS A 148 4.37 6.38 -1.92
N ASP A 149 4.02 5.09 -1.83
CA ASP A 149 4.78 3.98 -2.40
C ASP A 149 6.00 3.53 -1.59
N HIS A 150 5.76 2.81 -0.49
CA HIS A 150 6.79 1.99 0.16
C HIS A 150 6.78 0.55 -0.42
N GLU A 151 7.23 0.41 -1.67
CA GLU A 151 7.74 -0.87 -2.15
C GLU A 151 9.06 -1.22 -1.40
N HIS A 152 8.99 -2.23 -0.53
CA HIS A 152 10.08 -3.10 -0.10
C HIS A 152 11.45 -2.47 0.25
N HIS A 153 11.68 -2.24 1.54
CA HIS A 153 13.02 -2.33 2.13
C HIS A 153 13.06 -3.39 3.24
N LYS A 154 13.41 -4.63 2.89
CA LYS A 154 13.99 -5.60 3.83
C LYS A 154 15.45 -5.83 3.45
N HIS A 155 16.39 -5.42 4.30
CA HIS A 155 17.21 -6.31 5.14
C HIS A 155 18.42 -5.56 5.72
N HIS A 156 18.46 -5.54 7.05
CA HIS A 156 19.67 -5.50 7.87
C HIS A 156 20.72 -6.47 7.30
N GLU A 157 21.85 -5.96 6.83
CA GLU A 157 23.07 -6.75 6.66
C GLU A 157 23.72 -6.92 8.04
N GLU A 158 23.49 -8.08 8.66
CA GLU A 158 24.40 -8.62 9.67
C GLU A 158 25.66 -9.09 8.91
N GLU A 159 26.79 -8.40 9.12
CA GLU A 159 28.09 -8.80 8.59
C GLU A 159 28.55 -10.14 9.20
N ASP A 160 28.18 -11.26 8.57
CA ASP A 160 28.73 -12.58 8.85
C ASP A 160 30.14 -12.66 8.23
N LYS A 161 31.16 -12.41 9.06
CA LYS A 161 32.58 -12.56 8.67
C LYS A 161 32.95 -14.03 8.59
N HIS A 162 32.84 -14.61 7.40
CA HIS A 162 33.49 -15.86 7.05
C HIS A 162 34.99 -15.64 6.80
N ASP A 163 35.81 -16.01 7.78
CA ASP A 163 37.26 -16.16 7.65
C ASP A 163 37.55 -17.48 6.91
N HIS A 164 38.11 -17.38 5.70
CA HIS A 164 38.70 -18.51 4.98
C HIS A 164 40.21 -18.45 5.16
N ASP A 165 40.71 -19.21 6.14
CA ASP A 165 42.12 -19.62 6.21
C ASP A 165 42.26 -20.90 5.38
N GLU A 166 43.01 -20.85 4.27
CA GLU A 166 43.59 -22.04 3.64
C GLU A 166 45.12 -21.95 3.69
N GLU A 167 45.72 -23.11 3.96
CA GLU A 167 47.15 -23.40 4.17
C GLU A 167 48.10 -23.02 3.02
#